data_AF-A0A0Q4KNQ6-F1
#
_entry.id   AF-A0A0Q4KNQ6-F1
#
_cell.length_a   1.000
_cell.length_b   1.000
_cell.length_c   1.000
_cell.angle_alpha   90.00
_cell.angle_beta   90.00
_cell.angle_gamma   90.00
#
_symmetry.space_group_name_H-M   'P 1'
#
loop_
_entity.id
_entity.type
_entity.pdbx_description
1 polymer ?
#
loop_
_entity_poly.entity_id
_entity_poly.type
_entity_poly.pdbx_seq_one_letter_code
_entity_poly.pdbx_strand_id
1 'polypeptide(L)'
;MGWLISHRLIPIARITMDLDKPRNLLNSDELHQVMNHLASAKKYGDPRQVWVEDGHVFVEGHDGEIVSMTPAVAIKMGRMLGEAGAASLINSVMDESTDRSV
;
A
#
# COMPACT_ATOMS: atom_id res chain seq x y z
N MET A 1 -41.78 49.36 22.16
CA MET A 1 -41.40 48.03 22.65
C MET A 1 -41.56 47.04 21.49
N GLY A 2 -40.62 46.76 20.60
CA GLY A 2 -39.17 46.92 20.63
C GLY A 2 -38.47 45.55 20.60
N TRP A 3 -38.75 44.69 19.62
CA TRP A 3 -37.99 43.44 19.41
C TRP A 3 -37.80 43.17 17.91
N LEU A 4 -36.64 43.57 17.39
CA LEU A 4 -36.05 43.07 16.15
C LEU A 4 -35.21 41.84 16.51
N ILE A 5 -35.50 40.67 15.94
CA ILE A 5 -34.53 39.57 15.87
C ILE A 5 -34.41 39.16 14.40
N SER A 6 -33.52 39.85 13.70
CA SER A 6 -33.13 39.55 12.33
C SER A 6 -32.31 38.26 12.32
N HIS A 7 -32.93 37.16 11.89
CA HIS A 7 -32.24 35.90 11.64
C HIS A 7 -31.47 36.01 10.32
N ARG A 8 -30.17 36.30 10.39
CA ARG A 8 -29.25 36.08 9.26
C ARG A 8 -29.10 34.58 9.06
N LEU A 9 -29.71 34.05 8.00
CA LEU A 9 -29.41 32.72 7.46
C LEU A 9 -28.03 32.77 6.80
N ILE A 10 -27.10 31.97 7.29
CA ILE A 10 -25.79 31.73 6.67
C ILE A 10 -25.99 30.60 5.65
N PRO A 11 -25.81 30.83 4.33
CA PRO A 11 -25.87 29.73 3.39
C PRO A 11 -24.61 28.86 3.53
N ILE A 12 -24.79 27.67 4.09
CA ILE A 12 -23.78 26.62 4.11
C ILE A 12 -23.60 26.16 2.65
N ALA A 13 -22.51 26.58 2.02
CA ALA A 13 -22.13 26.10 0.70
C ALA A 13 -22.01 24.58 0.74
N ARG A 14 -22.90 23.91 0.01
CA ARG A 14 -22.96 22.45 -0.10
C ARG A 14 -21.78 22.00 -0.96
N ILE A 15 -20.68 21.62 -0.32
CA ILE A 15 -19.55 20.96 -0.98
C ILE A 15 -20.03 19.57 -1.39
N THR A 16 -20.47 19.43 -2.63
CA THR A 16 -20.71 18.12 -3.25
C THR A 16 -19.34 17.43 -3.41
N MET A 17 -19.03 16.47 -2.53
CA MET A 17 -17.95 15.52 -2.78
C MET A 17 -18.42 14.57 -3.89
N ASP A 18 -17.86 14.77 -5.08
CA ASP A 18 -18.00 13.89 -6.25
C ASP A 18 -17.33 12.55 -5.92
N LEU A 19 -18.13 11.58 -5.47
CA LEU A 19 -17.67 10.28 -4.99
C LEU A 19 -17.47 9.23 -6.11
N ASP A 20 -17.71 9.60 -7.38
CA ASP A 20 -17.73 8.67 -8.53
C ASP A 20 -16.45 8.67 -9.37
N LYS A 21 -15.36 9.32 -8.92
CA LYS A 21 -14.07 9.26 -9.63
C LYS A 21 -13.10 8.36 -8.89
N PRO A 22 -12.56 7.30 -9.54
CA PRO A 22 -11.42 6.60 -8.98
C PRO A 22 -10.29 7.63 -8.83
N ARG A 23 -9.87 7.89 -7.59
CA ARG A 23 -8.71 8.72 -7.28
C ARG A 23 -7.45 7.96 -7.69
N ASN A 24 -7.25 7.81 -8.99
CA ASN A 24 -6.04 7.25 -9.57
C ASN A 24 -5.29 8.37 -10.29
N LEU A 25 -4.68 9.25 -9.50
CA LEU A 25 -3.69 10.19 -9.96
C LEU A 25 -2.70 10.35 -8.81
N LEU A 26 -1.76 9.42 -8.70
CA LEU A 26 -0.51 9.72 -7.98
C LEU A 26 0.02 11.01 -8.60
N ASN A 27 0.23 12.04 -7.78
CA ASN A 27 0.83 13.27 -8.30
C ASN A 27 2.30 13.01 -8.69
N SER A 28 2.91 13.94 -9.44
CA SER A 28 4.28 13.74 -9.94
C SER A 28 5.30 13.45 -8.83
N ASP A 29 5.08 14.00 -7.63
CA ASP A 29 5.98 13.82 -6.50
C ASP A 29 5.78 12.45 -5.83
N GLU A 30 4.54 11.99 -5.69
CA GLU A 30 4.21 10.65 -5.22
C GLU A 30 4.73 9.57 -6.18
N LEU A 31 4.60 9.82 -7.49
CA LEU A 31 5.11 8.92 -8.52
C LEU A 31 6.64 8.86 -8.48
N HIS A 32 7.33 9.99 -8.31
CA HIS A 32 8.78 10.02 -8.09
C HIS A 32 9.20 9.30 -6.80
N GLN A 33 8.46 9.44 -5.69
CA GLN A 33 8.76 8.72 -4.45
C GLN A 33 8.61 7.21 -4.62
N VAL A 34 7.54 6.76 -5.28
CA VAL A 34 7.32 5.34 -5.59
C VAL A 34 8.40 4.83 -6.54
N MET A 35 8.74 5.56 -7.60
CA MET A 35 9.83 5.19 -8.51
C MET A 35 11.17 5.09 -7.80
N ASN A 36 11.49 6.02 -6.89
CA ASN A 36 12.72 5.98 -6.12
C ASN A 36 12.75 4.79 -5.14
N HIS A 37 11.62 4.46 -4.52
CA HIS A 37 11.49 3.26 -3.67
C HIS A 37 11.55 1.95 -4.45
N LEU A 38 11.01 1.91 -5.67
CA LEU A 38 11.11 0.74 -6.56
C LEU A 38 12.51 0.61 -7.16
N ALA A 39 13.16 1.71 -7.51
CA ALA A 39 14.54 1.73 -7.96
C ALA A 39 15.53 1.36 -6.84
N SER A 40 15.17 1.62 -5.58
CA SER A 40 15.92 1.15 -4.40
C SER A 40 15.52 -0.24 -3.94
N ALA A 41 14.49 -0.86 -4.52
CA ALA A 41 14.16 -2.25 -4.26
C ALA A 41 15.34 -3.11 -4.73
N LYS A 42 16.07 -3.66 -3.76
CA LYS A 42 17.25 -4.48 -4.01
C LYS A 42 16.87 -5.73 -4.79
N LYS A 43 17.85 -6.31 -5.50
CA LYS A 43 17.68 -7.51 -6.32
C LYS A 43 16.83 -8.57 -5.61
N TYR A 44 15.90 -9.15 -6.36
CA TYR A 44 15.14 -10.33 -5.94
C TYR A 44 16.10 -11.40 -5.42
N GLY A 45 15.80 -11.94 -4.24
CA GLY A 45 16.61 -12.98 -3.64
C GLY A 45 15.90 -13.56 -2.43
N ASP A 46 16.10 -14.85 -2.22
CA ASP A 46 15.60 -15.52 -1.04
C ASP A 46 16.26 -14.94 0.23
N PRO A 47 15.52 -14.83 1.34
CA PRO A 47 16.14 -14.53 2.63
C PRO A 47 17.19 -15.60 2.94
N ARG A 48 18.36 -15.16 3.43
CA ARG A 48 19.47 -16.06 3.77
C ARG A 48 19.15 -16.93 4.95
N GLN A 49 18.49 -16.34 5.95
CA GLN A 49 18.14 -17.03 7.18
C GLN A 49 16.90 -16.42 7.84
N VAL A 50 16.11 -17.27 8.50
CA VAL A 50 15.02 -16.86 9.40
C VAL A 50 15.17 -17.65 10.68
N TRP A 51 15.15 -16.97 11.84
CA TRP A 51 15.28 -17.61 13.14
C TRP A 51 14.46 -16.90 14.21
N VAL A 52 14.38 -17.54 15.38
CA VAL A 52 13.69 -17.01 16.57
C VAL A 52 14.70 -16.91 17.71
N GLU A 53 14.79 -15.73 18.31
CA GLU A 53 15.68 -15.45 19.43
C GLU A 53 15.00 -14.44 20.37
N ASP A 54 15.10 -14.64 21.69
CA ASP A 54 14.47 -13.78 22.71
C ASP A 54 12.97 -13.48 22.47
N GLY A 55 12.23 -14.45 21.94
CA GLY A 55 10.79 -14.30 21.62
C GLY A 55 10.49 -13.40 20.43
N HIS A 56 11.50 -13.00 19.66
CA HIS A 56 11.40 -12.23 18.42
C HIS A 56 11.76 -13.09 17.22
N VAL A 57 11.22 -12.71 16.06
CA VAL A 57 11.52 -13.32 14.77
C VAL A 57 12.49 -12.41 14.03
N PHE A 58 13.55 -13.00 13.49
CA PHE A 58 14.57 -12.31 12.71
C PHE A 58 14.61 -12.88 11.29
N VAL A 59 14.78 -12.00 10.32
CA VAL A 59 14.92 -12.33 8.90
C VAL A 59 16.15 -11.63 8.35
N GLU A 60 17.14 -12.39 7.91
CA GLU A 60 18.29 -11.88 7.15
C GLU A 60 17.91 -11.87 5.66
N GLY A 61 17.86 -10.67 5.07
CA GLY A 61 17.65 -10.47 3.65
C GLY A 61 18.82 -10.96 2.80
N HIS A 62 18.60 -11.05 1.49
CA HIS A 62 19.66 -11.44 0.53
C HIS A 62 20.89 -10.51 0.58
N ASP A 63 20.69 -9.27 0.97
CA ASP A 63 21.68 -8.22 1.14
C ASP A 63 22.43 -8.27 2.48
N GLY A 64 22.02 -9.16 3.40
CA GLY A 64 22.56 -9.26 4.75
C GLY A 64 21.95 -8.28 5.76
N GLU A 65 20.92 -7.51 5.36
CA GLU A 65 20.17 -6.67 6.31
C GLU A 65 19.25 -7.54 7.16
N ILE A 66 19.20 -7.27 8.46
CA ILE A 66 18.40 -8.06 9.40
C ILE A 66 17.18 -7.25 9.84
N VAL A 67 15.99 -7.80 9.60
CA VAL A 67 14.74 -7.27 10.13
C VAL A 67 14.32 -8.08 11.35
N SER A 68 14.11 -7.41 12.48
CA SER A 68 13.57 -8.01 13.69
C SER A 68 12.11 -7.61 13.89
N MET A 69 11.30 -8.54 14.37
CA MET A 69 9.87 -8.29 14.60
C MET A 69 9.31 -9.20 15.68
N THR A 70 8.18 -8.81 16.27
CA THR A 70 7.47 -9.69 17.20
C THR A 70 6.76 -10.82 16.43
N PRO A 71 6.44 -11.96 17.08
CA PRO A 71 5.76 -13.08 16.42
C PRO A 71 4.40 -12.69 15.81
N ALA A 72 3.65 -11.80 16.48
CA ALA A 72 2.38 -11.30 15.98
C ALA A 72 2.53 -10.52 14.66
N VAL A 73 3.60 -9.73 14.54
CA VAL A 73 3.93 -8.98 13.32
C VAL A 73 4.37 -9.95 12.22
N ALA A 74 5.23 -10.92 12.53
CA ALA A 74 5.68 -11.93 11.57
C ALA A 74 4.53 -12.71 10.94
N ILE A 75 3.58 -13.17 11.77
CA ILE A 75 2.38 -13.90 11.29
C ILE A 75 1.53 -13.01 10.38
N LYS A 76 1.33 -11.75 10.76
CA LYS A 76 0.57 -10.80 9.93
C LYS A 76 1.27 -10.56 8.59
N MET A 77 2.58 -10.35 8.61
CA MET A 77 3.38 -10.13 7.40
C MET A 77 3.33 -11.34 6.46
N GLY A 78 3.50 -12.55 6.99
CA GLY A 78 3.42 -13.78 6.19
C GLY A 78 2.09 -13.94 5.44
N ARG A 79 0.96 -13.59 6.10
CA ARG A 79 -0.35 -13.59 5.43
C ARG A 79 -0.43 -12.55 4.32
N MET A 80 -0.03 -11.32 4.59
CA MET A 80 -0.06 -10.24 3.59
C MET A 80 0.83 -10.55 2.39
N LEU A 81 2.03 -11.12 2.62
CA LEU A 81 2.94 -11.55 1.56
C LEU A 81 2.34 -12.69 0.74
N GLY A 82 1.70 -13.68 1.38
CA GLY A 82 1.02 -14.77 0.69
C GLY A 82 -0.12 -14.27 -0.20
N GLU A 83 -0.96 -13.37 0.30
CA GLU A 83 -2.05 -12.74 -0.45
C GLU A 83 -1.53 -11.92 -1.64
N ALA A 84 -0.53 -11.07 -1.42
CA ALA A 84 0.08 -10.27 -2.47
C ALA A 84 0.77 -11.14 -3.54
N GLY A 85 1.47 -12.20 -3.13
CA GLY A 85 2.12 -13.14 -4.03
C GLY A 85 1.10 -13.89 -4.90
N ALA A 86 0.01 -14.39 -4.31
CA ALA A 86 -1.06 -15.04 -5.06
C ALA A 86 -1.73 -14.09 -6.06
N ALA A 87 -2.03 -12.85 -5.65
CA ALA A 87 -2.57 -11.83 -6.55
C ALA A 87 -1.62 -11.50 -7.71
N SER A 88 -0.31 -11.43 -7.44
CA SER A 88 0.70 -11.21 -8.48
C SER A 88 0.70 -12.32 -9.53
N LEU A 89 0.61 -13.58 -9.11
CA LEU A 89 0.58 -14.72 -10.03
C LEU A 89 -0.68 -14.72 -10.90
N ILE A 90 -1.84 -14.38 -10.33
CA ILE A 90 -3.10 -14.25 -11.08
C ILE A 90 -2.98 -13.17 -12.16
N ASN A 91 -2.39 -12.03 -11.82
CA ASN A 91 -2.20 -10.93 -12.76
C ASN A 91 -1.24 -11.32 -13.91
N SER A 92 -0.17 -12.07 -13.64
CA SER A 92 0.75 -12.55 -14.68
C SER A 92 0.10 -13.51 -15.67
N VAL A 93 -0.86 -14.34 -15.22
CA VAL A 93 -1.58 -15.28 -16.09
C VAL A 93 -2.62 -14.58 -16.97
N MET A 94 -3.25 -13.51 -16.47
CA MET A 94 -4.21 -12.72 -17.26
C MET A 94 -3.53 -11.95 -18.41
N ASP A 95 -2.31 -11.44 -18.21
CA ASP A 95 -1.57 -10.68 -19.21
C ASP A 95 -1.16 -11.56 -20.43
N GLU A 96 -0.72 -12.81 -20.21
CA GLU A 96 -0.35 -13.74 -21.30
C GLU A 96 -1.55 -14.11 -22.19
N SER A 97 -2.77 -14.09 -21.64
CA SER A 97 -3.99 -14.42 -22.39
C SER A 97 -4.45 -13.33 -23.37
N THR A 98 -3.94 -12.11 -23.24
CA THR A 98 -4.30 -10.97 -24.10
C THR A 98 -3.37 -10.83 -25.32
N ASP A 99 -2.14 -11.37 -25.25
CA ASP A 99 -1.12 -11.24 -26.32
C ASP A 99 -1.15 -12.37 -27.38
N ARG A 100 -2.02 -13.38 -27.23
CA ARG A 100 -2.19 -14.47 -28.23
C ARG A 100 -3.36 -14.29 -29.21
N SER A 101 -3.89 -13.06 -29.33
CA SER A 101 -4.89 -12.71 -30.34
C SER A 101 -4.31 -11.73 -31.37
N VAL A 102 -3.29 -12.16 -32.11
CA VAL A 102 -2.81 -11.48 -33.34
C VAL A 102 -2.56 -12.51 -34.42
#